data_AF-A0A7I9YGS9-F1
#
_entry.id   AF-A0A7I9YGS9-F1
#
_cell.length_a   1.000
_cell.length_b   1.000
_cell.length_c   1.000
_cell.angle_alpha   90.00
_cell.angle_beta   90.00
_cell.angle_gamma   90.00
#
_symmetry.space_group_name_H-M   'P 1'
#
loop_
_entity.id
_entity.type
_entity.pdbx_description
1 polymer ?
#
loop_
_entity_poly.entity_id
_entity_poly.type
_entity_poly.pdbx_seq_one_letter_code
_entity_poly.pdbx_strand_id
1 'polypeptide(L)'
;MADAPSMSASELLIAAIRETREAAVEHGWDDYTTSFALGQMYAGTVQGNHELESIWSRETAPPQARLDLHLTEGSIEGHTAPAEKFARLVAGLSDATKEISKKKLDRKRYPSPLLVRGAGPGSLRLVIEIQPHPDDGRPDSMGELSTVDSESLRQIAAVLGSSDDLSEDSTLTAQISHLPAKARAALRKAAKQIVSEHWHIEGKVEQRGFLPAAVGISPAPNACTWS
;
A
#
# COMPACT_ATOMS: atom_id res chain seq x y z
N MET A 1 -48.55 8.45 6.83
CA MET A 1 -47.40 8.60 5.92
C MET A 1 -46.21 8.05 6.67
N ALA A 2 -45.64 6.93 6.22
CA ALA A 2 -44.42 6.41 6.80
C ALA A 2 -43.27 7.27 6.27
N ASP A 3 -42.49 7.89 7.16
CA ASP A 3 -41.21 8.50 6.81
C ASP A 3 -40.35 7.41 6.17
N ALA A 4 -39.99 7.59 4.90
CA ALA A 4 -38.91 6.82 4.32
C ALA A 4 -37.63 7.18 5.10
N PRO A 5 -36.81 6.21 5.54
CA PRO A 5 -35.58 6.53 6.25
C PRO A 5 -34.70 7.40 5.33
N SER A 6 -34.47 8.65 5.73
CA SER A 6 -33.58 9.54 5.02
C SER A 6 -32.15 9.03 5.21
N MET A 7 -31.54 8.52 4.13
CA MET A 7 -30.13 8.17 4.17
C MET A 7 -29.28 9.40 4.47
N SER A 8 -28.30 9.25 5.36
CA SER A 8 -27.30 10.27 5.62
C SER A 8 -26.43 10.52 4.37
N ALA A 9 -25.78 11.69 4.31
CA ALA A 9 -24.84 12.00 3.23
C ALA A 9 -23.72 10.95 3.11
N SER A 10 -23.28 10.40 4.24
CA SER A 10 -22.30 9.33 4.35
C SER A 10 -22.80 8.02 3.72
N GLU A 11 -24.05 7.62 4.00
CA GLU A 11 -24.67 6.43 3.39
C GLU A 11 -24.92 6.61 1.90
N LEU A 12 -25.33 7.80 1.46
CA LEU A 12 -25.53 8.13 0.05
C LEU A 12 -24.21 8.06 -0.72
N LEU A 13 -23.11 8.59 -0.15
CA LEU A 13 -21.80 8.52 -0.77
C LEU A 13 -21.34 7.06 -0.94
N ILE A 14 -21.46 6.24 0.10
CA ILE A 14 -21.10 4.82 0.04
C ILE A 14 -21.93 4.11 -1.05
N ALA A 15 -23.24 4.35 -1.11
CA ALA A 15 -24.11 3.77 -2.13
C ALA A 15 -23.70 4.20 -3.54
N ALA A 16 -23.44 5.49 -3.76
CA ALA A 16 -23.07 6.02 -5.07
C ALA A 16 -21.72 5.46 -5.57
N ILE A 17 -20.71 5.32 -4.68
CA ILE A 17 -19.42 4.71 -5.03
C ILE A 17 -19.62 3.25 -5.49
N ARG A 18 -20.49 2.51 -4.80
CA ARG A 18 -20.78 1.11 -5.11
C ARG A 18 -21.51 0.97 -6.43
N GLU A 19 -22.57 1.75 -6.64
CA GLU A 19 -23.32 1.79 -7.89
C GLU A 19 -22.42 2.14 -9.08
N THR A 20 -21.51 3.11 -8.92
CA THR A 20 -20.55 3.49 -9.97
C THR A 20 -19.63 2.32 -10.35
N ARG A 21 -19.21 1.51 -9.37
CA ARG A 21 -18.35 0.34 -9.62
C ARG A 21 -19.12 -0.81 -10.24
N GLU A 22 -20.35 -1.05 -9.79
CA GLU A 22 -21.23 -2.05 -10.39
C GLU A 22 -21.49 -1.72 -11.86
N ALA A 23 -21.80 -0.45 -12.17
CA ALA A 23 -21.94 0.05 -13.53
C ALA A 23 -20.65 -0.11 -14.35
N ALA A 24 -19.47 0.17 -13.76
CA ALA A 24 -18.19 -0.01 -14.42
C ALA A 24 -17.97 -1.47 -14.86
N VAL A 25 -18.34 -2.43 -14.02
CA VAL A 25 -18.26 -3.87 -14.34
C VAL A 25 -19.29 -4.24 -15.41
N GLU A 26 -20.55 -3.82 -15.25
CA GLU A 26 -21.64 -4.11 -16.18
C GLU A 26 -21.34 -3.61 -17.59
N HIS A 27 -20.75 -2.41 -17.69
CA HIS A 27 -20.46 -1.76 -18.96
C HIS A 27 -19.03 -1.99 -19.47
N GLY A 28 -18.21 -2.76 -18.75
CA GLY A 28 -16.82 -3.04 -19.13
C GLY A 28 -15.95 -1.78 -19.24
N TRP A 29 -16.13 -0.83 -18.32
CA TRP A 29 -15.32 0.38 -18.26
C TRP A 29 -13.84 0.03 -17.98
N ASP A 30 -12.95 0.77 -18.61
CA ASP A 30 -11.53 0.70 -18.28
C ASP A 30 -11.22 1.47 -16.96
N ASP A 31 -9.99 1.29 -16.47
CA ASP A 31 -9.50 1.95 -15.27
C ASP A 31 -9.62 3.48 -15.38
N TYR A 32 -9.42 4.04 -16.59
CA TYR A 32 -9.50 5.47 -16.84
C TYR A 32 -10.92 6.00 -16.67
N THR A 33 -11.90 5.38 -17.32
CA THR A 33 -13.31 5.79 -17.29
C THR A 33 -13.86 5.66 -15.87
N THR A 34 -13.53 4.57 -15.18
CA THR A 34 -13.91 4.36 -13.78
C THR A 34 -13.29 5.43 -12.87
N SER A 35 -11.99 5.72 -13.06
CA SER A 35 -11.30 6.77 -12.29
C SER A 35 -11.85 8.16 -12.56
N PHE A 36 -12.24 8.44 -13.81
CA PHE A 36 -12.84 9.72 -14.19
C PHE A 36 -14.20 9.92 -13.52
N ALA A 37 -15.09 8.93 -13.58
CA ALA A 37 -16.42 8.99 -12.96
C ALA A 37 -16.32 9.21 -11.44
N LEU A 38 -15.45 8.44 -10.78
CA LEU A 38 -15.16 8.63 -9.36
C LEU A 38 -14.52 10.01 -9.09
N GLY A 39 -13.61 10.48 -9.95
CA GLY A 39 -13.00 11.80 -9.83
C GLY A 39 -14.02 12.95 -9.85
N GLN A 40 -15.05 12.86 -10.69
CA GLN A 40 -16.14 13.85 -10.71
C GLN A 40 -16.93 13.85 -9.40
N MET A 41 -17.23 12.66 -8.85
CA MET A 41 -17.90 12.52 -7.56
C MET A 41 -17.07 13.11 -6.42
N TYR A 42 -15.75 12.87 -6.44
CA TYR A 42 -14.84 13.45 -5.45
C TYR A 42 -14.88 14.98 -5.48
N ALA A 43 -14.67 15.57 -6.65
CA ALA A 43 -14.61 17.01 -6.82
C ALA A 43 -15.93 17.72 -6.50
N GLY A 44 -17.07 17.09 -6.84
CA GLY A 44 -18.39 17.70 -6.65
C GLY A 44 -18.96 17.58 -5.24
N THR A 45 -18.66 16.47 -4.53
CA THR A 45 -19.37 16.11 -3.29
C THR A 45 -18.44 15.91 -2.10
N VAL A 46 -17.23 15.41 -2.32
CA VAL A 46 -16.35 14.95 -1.23
C VAL A 46 -15.35 16.02 -0.81
N GLN A 47 -14.76 16.71 -1.79
CA GLN A 47 -13.65 17.63 -1.58
C GLN A 47 -13.99 18.72 -0.56
N GLY A 48 -13.13 18.89 0.45
CA GLY A 48 -13.29 19.90 1.49
C GLY A 48 -14.18 19.48 2.65
N ASN A 49 -14.73 18.25 2.63
CA ASN A 49 -15.43 17.65 3.76
C ASN A 49 -14.63 16.47 4.32
N HIS A 50 -13.98 16.68 5.47
CA HIS A 50 -13.10 15.67 6.09
C HIS A 50 -13.78 14.33 6.40
N GLU A 51 -15.07 14.32 6.75
CA GLU A 51 -15.80 13.08 7.00
C GLU A 51 -15.97 12.28 5.70
N LEU A 52 -16.41 12.97 4.64
CA LEU A 52 -16.60 12.36 3.33
C LEU A 52 -15.26 11.96 2.69
N GLU A 53 -14.19 12.73 2.90
CA GLU A 53 -12.84 12.39 2.44
C GLU A 53 -12.33 11.10 3.09
N SER A 54 -12.61 10.91 4.38
CA SER A 54 -12.28 9.67 5.11
C SER A 54 -13.10 8.47 4.61
N ILE A 55 -14.39 8.66 4.32
CA ILE A 55 -15.23 7.63 3.72
C ILE A 55 -14.74 7.29 2.31
N TRP A 56 -14.54 8.32 1.48
CA TRP A 56 -14.02 8.18 0.12
C TRP A 56 -12.74 7.37 0.10
N SER A 57 -11.76 7.74 0.93
CA SER A 57 -10.49 7.03 0.97
C SER A 57 -10.63 5.54 1.34
N ARG A 58 -11.60 5.18 2.18
CA ARG A 58 -11.86 3.78 2.57
C ARG A 58 -12.66 3.02 1.53
N GLU A 59 -13.59 3.67 0.86
CA GLU A 59 -14.46 3.02 -0.12
C GLU A 59 -13.74 2.90 -1.47
N THR A 60 -13.01 3.91 -1.93
CA THR A 60 -12.35 3.91 -3.25
C THR A 60 -11.01 3.19 -3.28
N ALA A 61 -10.45 2.82 -2.12
CA ALA A 61 -9.22 2.05 -2.06
C ALA A 61 -9.33 0.68 -2.75
N PRO A 62 -8.19 0.08 -3.17
CA PRO A 62 -8.16 -1.25 -3.77
C PRO A 62 -8.72 -2.32 -2.81
N PRO A 63 -9.33 -3.40 -3.32
CA PRO A 63 -9.94 -4.43 -2.49
C PRO A 63 -8.91 -5.16 -1.61
N GLN A 64 -7.72 -5.41 -2.15
CA GLN A 64 -6.56 -5.93 -1.42
C GLN A 64 -5.57 -4.82 -1.08
N ALA A 65 -4.68 -5.07 -0.11
CA ALA A 65 -3.71 -4.07 0.32
C ALA A 65 -2.80 -3.64 -0.84
N ARG A 66 -2.68 -2.32 -1.00
CA ARG A 66 -1.75 -1.66 -1.90
C ARG A 66 -0.79 -0.80 -1.10
N LEU A 67 0.50 -1.03 -1.30
CA LEU A 67 1.57 -0.21 -0.75
C LEU A 67 2.12 0.68 -1.87
N ASP A 68 1.94 1.98 -1.71
CA ASP A 68 2.41 3.00 -2.65
C ASP A 68 3.56 3.75 -2.00
N LEU A 69 4.76 3.54 -2.52
CA LEU A 69 5.99 4.15 -2.03
C LEU A 69 6.53 5.14 -3.03
N HIS A 70 7.14 6.19 -2.52
CA HIS A 70 7.77 7.26 -3.25
C HIS A 70 9.20 7.34 -2.73
N LEU A 71 10.15 6.97 -3.57
CA LEU A 71 11.57 7.03 -3.23
C LEU A 71 12.18 8.32 -3.78
N THR A 72 12.93 9.01 -2.93
CA THR A 72 13.64 10.27 -3.23
C THR A 72 15.06 10.25 -2.65
N GLU A 73 15.86 11.24 -3.03
CA GLU A 73 17.24 11.44 -2.55
C GLU A 73 18.23 10.31 -2.91
N GLY A 74 19.46 10.44 -2.41
CA GLY A 74 20.48 9.42 -2.53
C GLY A 74 20.92 9.15 -3.98
N SER A 75 20.89 7.89 -4.39
CA SER A 75 21.22 7.47 -5.76
C SER A 75 20.10 7.65 -6.79
N ILE A 76 19.06 8.44 -6.47
CA ILE A 76 17.93 8.71 -7.37
C ILE A 76 18.22 9.96 -8.20
N GLU A 77 18.32 9.78 -9.51
CA GLU A 77 18.53 10.86 -10.48
C GLU A 77 17.37 10.92 -11.46
N GLY A 78 16.70 12.08 -11.57
CA GLY A 78 15.63 12.28 -12.57
C GLY A 78 14.56 11.18 -12.54
N HIS A 79 14.15 10.74 -11.35
CA HIS A 79 13.19 9.65 -11.13
C HIS A 79 13.67 8.25 -11.53
N THR A 80 14.98 8.05 -11.65
CA THR A 80 15.61 6.78 -11.97
C THR A 80 16.47 6.32 -10.80
N ALA A 81 16.47 5.01 -10.51
CA ALA A 81 17.41 4.39 -9.57
C ALA A 81 18.17 3.24 -10.25
N PRO A 82 19.34 2.85 -9.73
CA PRO A 82 20.05 1.68 -10.25
C PRO A 82 19.20 0.42 -10.10
N ALA A 83 18.95 -0.27 -11.23
CA ALA A 83 18.01 -1.38 -11.30
C ALA A 83 18.31 -2.51 -10.31
N GLU A 84 19.58 -2.87 -10.14
CA GLU A 84 20.00 -3.93 -9.21
C GLU A 84 19.67 -3.58 -7.75
N LYS A 85 19.96 -2.34 -7.35
CA LYS A 85 19.72 -1.84 -5.99
C LYS A 85 18.22 -1.76 -5.72
N PHE A 86 17.45 -1.26 -6.69
CA PHE A 86 15.99 -1.20 -6.59
C PHE A 86 15.37 -2.61 -6.52
N ALA A 87 15.83 -3.54 -7.36
CA ALA A 87 15.36 -4.92 -7.36
C ALA A 87 15.62 -5.62 -6.02
N ARG A 88 16.74 -5.33 -5.33
CA ARG A 88 17.02 -5.87 -3.99
C ARG A 88 16.04 -5.36 -2.94
N LEU A 89 15.65 -4.09 -2.99
CA LEU A 89 14.61 -3.53 -2.12
C LEU A 89 13.27 -4.24 -2.35
N VAL A 90 12.82 -4.30 -3.61
CA VAL A 90 11.57 -4.96 -3.99
C VAL A 90 11.57 -6.44 -3.57
N ALA A 91 12.68 -7.16 -3.80
CA ALA A 91 12.85 -8.54 -3.39
C ALA A 91 12.78 -8.71 -1.87
N GLY A 92 13.41 -7.80 -1.10
CA GLY A 92 13.35 -7.83 0.36
C GLY A 92 11.93 -7.65 0.91
N LEU A 93 11.16 -6.72 0.35
CA LEU A 93 9.73 -6.53 0.70
C LEU A 93 8.90 -7.77 0.34
N SER A 94 9.11 -8.31 -0.87
CA SER A 94 8.46 -9.50 -1.39
C SER A 94 8.71 -10.75 -0.53
N ASP A 95 9.97 -11.01 -0.18
CA ASP A 95 10.36 -12.11 0.67
C ASP A 95 9.81 -11.96 2.09
N ALA A 96 9.78 -10.73 2.63
CA ALA A 96 9.19 -10.47 3.93
C ALA A 96 7.69 -10.79 3.94
N THR A 97 6.92 -10.26 2.97
CA THR A 97 5.47 -10.51 2.88
C THR A 97 5.18 -11.99 2.75
N LYS A 98 5.90 -12.68 1.87
CA LYS A 98 5.78 -14.12 1.67
C LYS A 98 6.06 -14.91 2.95
N GLU A 99 7.12 -14.57 3.68
CA GLU A 99 7.51 -15.34 4.88
C GLU A 99 6.56 -15.11 6.06
N ILE A 100 5.99 -13.91 6.21
CA ILE A 100 4.92 -13.65 7.17
C ILE A 100 3.66 -14.44 6.80
N SER A 101 3.21 -14.33 5.54
CA SER A 101 2.00 -15.01 5.06
C SER A 101 2.11 -16.52 5.15
N LYS A 102 3.27 -17.06 4.79
CA LYS A 102 3.59 -18.48 4.93
C LYS A 102 3.47 -18.96 6.38
N LYS A 103 3.95 -18.17 7.34
CA LYS A 103 3.85 -18.52 8.77
C LYS A 103 2.40 -18.48 9.25
N LYS A 104 1.62 -17.47 8.85
CA LYS A 104 0.21 -17.34 9.21
C LYS A 104 -0.66 -18.46 8.63
N LEU A 105 -0.35 -18.91 7.41
CA LEU A 105 -1.04 -20.01 6.73
C LEU A 105 -0.53 -21.42 7.11
N ASP A 106 0.46 -21.51 8.00
CA ASP A 106 1.17 -22.75 8.38
C ASP A 106 1.67 -23.58 7.17
N ARG A 107 2.19 -22.91 6.14
CA ARG A 107 2.69 -23.57 4.91
C ARG A 107 4.21 -23.73 4.92
N LYS A 108 4.70 -24.79 4.27
CA LYS A 108 6.15 -24.98 4.04
C LYS A 108 6.67 -24.21 2.82
N ARG A 109 5.84 -24.09 1.78
CA ARG A 109 6.12 -23.37 0.53
C ARG A 109 4.97 -22.41 0.23
N TYR A 110 5.31 -21.24 -0.28
CA TYR A 110 4.34 -20.22 -0.67
C TYR A 110 4.95 -19.37 -1.80
N PRO A 111 4.24 -19.13 -2.91
CA PRO A 111 4.69 -18.20 -3.94
C PRO A 111 4.74 -16.77 -3.37
N SER A 112 5.43 -15.85 -4.05
CA SER A 112 5.32 -14.44 -3.66
C SER A 112 3.96 -13.90 -4.11
N PRO A 113 3.20 -13.23 -3.24
CA PRO A 113 1.89 -12.68 -3.59
C PRO A 113 1.98 -11.28 -4.22
N LEU A 114 3.16 -10.67 -4.30
CA LEU A 114 3.29 -9.27 -4.69
C LEU A 114 3.40 -9.09 -6.21
N LEU A 115 2.64 -8.13 -6.72
CA LEU A 115 2.76 -7.57 -8.07
C LEU A 115 3.32 -6.14 -7.98
N VAL A 116 4.04 -5.71 -9.03
CA VAL A 116 4.55 -4.34 -9.17
C VAL A 116 3.80 -3.69 -10.34
N ARG A 117 2.98 -2.66 -10.06
CA ARG A 117 2.10 -2.01 -11.05
C ARG A 117 2.76 -0.83 -11.80
N GLY A 118 3.96 -0.40 -11.40
CA GLY A 118 4.81 0.53 -12.15
C GLY A 118 5.37 1.71 -11.35
N ALA A 119 6.23 2.50 -12.00
CA ALA A 119 6.75 3.78 -11.54
C ALA A 119 6.06 4.94 -12.26
N GLY A 120 5.32 5.76 -11.52
CA GLY A 120 4.58 6.91 -12.04
C GLY A 120 5.44 8.18 -12.19
N PRO A 121 4.92 9.23 -12.87
CA PRO A 121 5.63 10.51 -13.04
C PRO A 121 5.86 11.22 -11.70
N GLY A 122 6.99 11.92 -11.56
CA GLY A 122 7.27 12.82 -10.43
C GLY A 122 8.20 12.23 -9.36
N SER A 123 8.56 10.95 -9.47
CA SER A 123 9.53 10.25 -8.60
C SER A 123 9.68 8.79 -8.98
N LEU A 124 10.63 8.10 -8.35
CA LEU A 124 10.61 6.64 -8.41
C LEU A 124 9.49 6.13 -7.49
N ARG A 125 8.26 6.12 -8.03
CA ARG A 125 7.10 5.55 -7.36
C ARG A 125 7.13 4.02 -7.49
N LEU A 126 6.79 3.30 -6.43
CA LEU A 126 6.71 1.85 -6.40
C LEU A 126 5.34 1.48 -5.84
N VAL A 127 4.47 1.01 -6.73
CA VAL A 127 3.16 0.48 -6.35
C VAL A 127 3.26 -1.04 -6.26
N ILE A 128 3.19 -1.53 -5.04
CA ILE A 128 3.13 -2.96 -4.70
C ILE A 128 1.68 -3.30 -4.37
N GLU A 129 1.13 -4.33 -5.00
CA GLU A 129 -0.22 -4.82 -4.73
C GLU A 129 -0.22 -6.34 -4.56
N ILE A 130 -1.21 -6.85 -3.83
CA ILE A 130 -1.42 -8.30 -3.70
C ILE A 130 -2.07 -8.84 -4.98
N GLN A 131 -1.58 -9.96 -5.48
CA GLN A 131 -2.20 -10.68 -6.58
C GLN A 131 -3.66 -11.03 -6.22
N PRO A 132 -4.64 -10.58 -7.01
CA PRO A 132 -6.01 -11.04 -6.85
C PRO A 132 -6.04 -12.56 -7.03
N HIS A 133 -6.68 -13.29 -6.12
CA HIS A 133 -6.82 -14.74 -6.27
C HIS A 133 -7.81 -15.01 -7.42
N PRO A 134 -7.43 -15.77 -8.46
CA PRO A 134 -8.36 -16.16 -9.51
C PRO A 134 -9.22 -17.33 -9.01
N ASP A 135 -10.30 -17.04 -8.30
CA ASP A 135 -11.45 -17.93 -7.99
C ASP A 135 -12.48 -17.00 -7.31
N ASP A 136 -13.68 -16.71 -7.78
CA ASP A 136 -14.59 -17.34 -8.74
C ASP A 136 -15.10 -16.26 -9.70
N GLY A 137 -15.77 -16.58 -10.81
CA GLY A 137 -16.44 -15.61 -11.69
C GLY A 137 -17.60 -14.82 -11.05
N ARG A 138 -17.48 -14.41 -9.78
CA ARG A 138 -18.34 -13.49 -9.07
C ARG A 138 -17.75 -12.09 -9.18
N PRO A 139 -18.56 -11.09 -9.57
CA PRO A 139 -18.14 -9.71 -9.50
C PRO A 139 -17.72 -9.41 -8.07
N ASP A 140 -16.51 -8.86 -7.92
CA ASP A 140 -15.99 -8.09 -6.79
C ASP A 140 -16.94 -8.16 -5.57
N SER A 141 -16.95 -9.32 -4.90
CA SER A 141 -17.92 -9.54 -3.82
C SER A 141 -17.59 -8.50 -2.77
N MET A 142 -18.53 -7.62 -2.46
CA MET A 142 -18.40 -6.44 -1.58
C MET A 142 -17.97 -6.74 -0.11
N GLY A 143 -17.39 -7.91 0.13
CA GLY A 143 -16.70 -8.33 1.33
C GLY A 143 -15.57 -9.28 1.01
N GLU A 144 -14.69 -8.97 0.04
CA GLU A 144 -13.40 -9.65 -0.05
C GLU A 144 -12.70 -9.47 1.30
N LEU A 145 -12.77 -10.52 2.11
CA LEU A 145 -12.07 -10.59 3.38
C LEU A 145 -10.60 -10.30 3.07
N SER A 146 -10.02 -9.37 3.81
CA SER A 146 -8.60 -9.08 3.72
C SER A 146 -7.83 -10.40 3.71
N THR A 147 -7.11 -10.68 2.62
CA THR A 147 -6.29 -11.88 2.55
C THR A 147 -5.18 -11.82 3.60
N VAL A 148 -4.63 -12.98 3.92
CA VAL A 148 -3.45 -13.08 4.80
C VAL A 148 -2.26 -12.31 4.22
N ASP A 149 -2.15 -12.24 2.89
CA ASP A 149 -1.12 -11.46 2.21
C ASP A 149 -1.32 -9.96 2.42
N SER A 150 -2.56 -9.48 2.30
CA SER A 150 -2.93 -8.09 2.59
C SER A 150 -2.60 -7.71 4.04
N GLU A 151 -2.93 -8.58 4.99
CA GLU A 151 -2.59 -8.37 6.41
C GLU A 151 -1.07 -8.34 6.63
N SER A 152 -0.33 -9.21 5.96
CA SER A 152 1.13 -9.27 6.03
C SER A 152 1.79 -8.03 5.42
N LEU A 153 1.25 -7.51 4.31
CA LEU A 153 1.72 -6.27 3.70
C LEU A 153 1.43 -5.06 4.59
N ARG A 154 0.26 -4.96 5.22
CA ARG A 154 -0.03 -3.92 6.22
C ARG A 154 0.91 -3.98 7.42
N GLN A 155 1.24 -5.19 7.88
CA GLN A 155 2.20 -5.37 8.97
C GLN A 155 3.60 -4.87 8.59
N ILE A 156 4.03 -5.09 7.35
CA ILE A 156 5.30 -4.52 6.84
C ILE A 156 5.21 -3.00 6.75
N ALA A 157 4.13 -2.46 6.19
CA ALA A 157 3.93 -1.03 6.10
C ALA A 157 3.96 -0.35 7.49
N ALA A 158 3.39 -0.98 8.52
CA ALA A 158 3.46 -0.49 9.89
C ALA A 158 4.89 -0.48 10.46
N VAL A 159 5.71 -1.49 10.14
CA VAL A 159 7.14 -1.48 10.49
C VAL A 159 7.86 -0.34 9.78
N LEU A 160 7.61 -0.17 8.48
CA LEU A 160 8.23 0.90 7.71
C LEU A 160 7.82 2.29 8.23
N GLY A 161 6.54 2.50 8.52
CA GLY A 161 6.02 3.79 9.01
C GLY A 161 6.29 4.11 10.48
N SER A 162 6.85 3.18 11.26
CA SER A 162 7.29 3.43 12.64
C SER A 162 8.81 3.57 12.77
N SER A 163 9.54 3.45 11.66
CA SER A 163 10.99 3.56 11.60
C SER A 163 11.39 4.97 11.17
N ASP A 164 11.44 5.91 12.11
CA ASP A 164 11.93 7.28 11.85
C ASP A 164 13.41 7.28 11.44
N ASP A 165 14.17 6.27 11.87
CA ASP A 165 15.57 6.06 11.47
C ASP A 165 15.90 4.56 11.40
N LEU A 166 16.27 4.08 10.21
CA LEU A 166 16.73 2.70 9.99
C LEU A 166 18.22 2.50 10.31
N SER A 167 18.96 3.56 10.66
CA SER A 167 20.39 3.50 11.00
C SER A 167 20.63 2.84 12.36
N GLU A 168 19.65 2.91 13.27
CA GLU A 168 19.70 2.23 14.57
C GLU A 168 19.23 0.77 14.46
N ASP A 169 20.18 -0.13 14.26
CA ASP A 169 19.96 -1.58 14.15
C ASP A 169 19.14 -2.15 15.33
N SER A 170 19.17 -1.51 16.51
CA SER A 170 18.38 -1.86 17.70
C SER A 170 16.89 -1.58 17.55
N THR A 171 16.52 -0.44 16.97
CA THR A 171 15.13 0.03 16.88
C THR A 171 14.36 -0.81 15.87
N LEU A 172 14.93 -1.00 14.67
CA LEU A 172 14.38 -1.91 13.67
C LEU A 172 14.31 -3.35 14.21
N THR A 173 15.35 -3.81 14.92
CA THR A 173 15.35 -5.16 15.51
C THR A 173 14.24 -5.38 16.52
N ALA A 174 13.94 -4.38 17.35
CA ALA A 174 12.82 -4.44 18.29
C ALA A 174 11.48 -4.51 17.56
N GLN A 175 11.27 -3.66 16.56
CA GLN A 175 10.03 -3.58 15.78
C GLN A 175 9.74 -4.88 15.03
N ILE A 176 10.76 -5.52 14.43
CA ILE A 176 10.57 -6.77 13.68
C ILE A 176 10.67 -8.02 14.55
N SER A 177 10.95 -7.91 15.86
CA SER A 177 11.26 -9.06 16.74
C SER A 177 10.18 -10.15 16.75
N HIS A 178 8.91 -9.75 16.62
CA HIS A 178 7.75 -10.62 16.57
C HIS A 178 7.55 -11.36 15.23
N LEU A 179 8.32 -11.00 14.19
CA LEU A 179 8.21 -11.57 12.85
C LEU A 179 9.03 -12.86 12.69
N PRO A 180 8.65 -13.73 11.73
CA PRO A 180 9.43 -14.92 11.39
C PRO A 180 10.89 -14.58 11.07
N ALA A 181 11.84 -15.44 11.47
CA ALA A 181 13.28 -15.18 11.29
C ALA A 181 13.68 -14.83 9.85
N LYS A 182 13.06 -15.49 8.86
CA LYS A 182 13.30 -15.20 7.43
C LYS A 182 12.72 -13.85 7.00
N ALA A 183 11.54 -13.47 7.50
CA ALA A 183 10.97 -12.15 7.26
C ALA A 183 11.84 -11.06 7.88
N ARG A 184 12.34 -11.25 9.11
CA ARG A 184 13.30 -10.34 9.75
C ARG A 184 14.56 -10.14 8.92
N ALA A 185 15.14 -11.23 8.42
CA ALA A 185 16.33 -11.17 7.57
C ALA A 185 16.07 -10.43 6.24
N ALA A 186 14.91 -10.65 5.62
CA ALA A 186 14.51 -9.96 4.39
C ALA A 186 14.31 -8.45 4.61
N LEU A 187 13.62 -8.06 5.70
CA LEU A 187 13.43 -6.65 6.07
C LEU A 187 14.75 -5.95 6.39
N ARG A 188 15.67 -6.61 7.10
CA ARG A 188 17.01 -6.04 7.35
C ARG A 188 17.80 -5.82 6.06
N LYS A 189 17.67 -6.72 5.07
CA LYS A 189 18.31 -6.53 3.76
C LYS A 189 17.71 -5.33 3.01
N ALA A 190 16.38 -5.20 3.03
CA ALA A 190 15.70 -4.04 2.47
C ALA A 190 16.13 -2.74 3.16
N ALA A 191 16.11 -2.71 4.50
CA ALA A 191 16.54 -1.57 5.30
C ALA A 191 18.00 -1.18 5.02
N LYS A 192 18.91 -2.16 4.98
CA LYS A 192 20.31 -1.92 4.62
C LYS A 192 20.45 -1.29 3.24
N GLN A 193 19.62 -1.69 2.28
CA GLN A 193 19.63 -1.12 0.94
C GLN A 193 19.17 0.35 0.97
N ILE A 194 18.11 0.67 1.71
CA ILE A 194 17.62 2.05 1.89
C ILE A 194 18.73 2.93 2.47
N VAL A 195 19.35 2.47 3.57
CA VAL A 195 20.44 3.20 4.25
C VAL A 195 21.67 3.35 3.35
N SER A 196 22.11 2.28 2.66
CA SER A 196 23.31 2.34 1.82
C SER A 196 23.17 3.25 0.61
N GLU A 197 21.94 3.46 0.14
CA GLU A 197 21.65 4.32 -1.00
C GLU A 197 21.23 5.72 -0.59
N HIS A 198 21.08 5.99 0.71
CA HIS A 198 20.52 7.23 1.25
C HIS A 198 19.16 7.57 0.61
N TRP A 199 18.30 6.56 0.43
CA TRP A 199 16.95 6.78 -0.08
C TRP A 199 16.02 7.23 1.03
N HIS A 200 15.37 8.36 0.81
CA HIS A 200 14.20 8.78 1.57
C HIS A 200 12.94 8.15 0.97
N ILE A 201 12.11 7.52 1.79
CA ILE A 201 10.90 6.82 1.34
C ILE A 201 9.69 7.40 2.05
N GLU A 202 8.72 7.87 1.28
CA GLU A 202 7.40 8.26 1.77
C GLU A 202 6.32 7.47 1.07
N GLY A 203 5.13 7.37 1.64
CA GLY A 203 4.08 6.62 1.00
C GLY A 203 2.90 6.34 1.90
N LYS A 204 2.07 5.41 1.45
CA LYS A 204 0.94 4.92 2.22
C LYS A 204 0.62 3.47 1.87
N VAL A 205 0.05 2.77 2.84
CA VAL A 205 -0.70 1.55 2.59
C VAL A 205 -2.18 1.87 2.64
N GLU A 206 -2.93 1.35 1.68
CA GLU A 206 -4.38 1.53 1.59
C GLU A 206 -5.05 0.22 1.20
N GLN A 207 -6.27 0.04 1.72
CA GLN A 207 -7.13 -1.07 1.39
C GLN A 207 -8.58 -0.67 1.66
N ARG A 208 -9.49 -1.18 0.84
CA ARG A 208 -10.93 -0.99 1.01
C ARG A 208 -11.36 -1.42 2.42
N GLY A 209 -12.11 -0.57 3.10
CA GLY A 209 -12.60 -0.83 4.46
C GLY A 209 -11.57 -0.62 5.58
N PHE A 210 -10.32 -0.26 5.26
CA PHE A 210 -9.29 0.09 6.25
C PHE A 210 -8.89 1.57 6.11
N LEU A 211 -8.60 2.23 7.23
CA LEU A 211 -8.00 3.56 7.19
C LEU A 211 -6.61 3.47 6.55
N PRO A 212 -6.25 4.39 5.64
CA PRO A 212 -4.88 4.46 5.13
C PRO A 212 -3.89 4.67 6.27
N ALA A 213 -2.73 4.04 6.17
CA ALA A 213 -1.62 4.29 7.08
C ALA A 213 -0.43 4.85 6.31
N ALA A 214 0.15 5.93 6.82
CA ALA A 214 1.34 6.53 6.25
C ALA A 214 2.54 5.60 6.41
N VAL A 215 3.43 5.64 5.42
CA VAL A 215 4.73 5.00 5.44
C VAL A 215 5.77 6.10 5.24
N GLY A 216 6.77 6.15 6.12
CA GLY A 216 7.80 7.17 6.09
C GLY A 216 9.08 6.62 6.69
N ILE A 217 10.17 6.69 5.93
CA ILE A 217 11.51 6.30 6.35
C ILE A 217 12.48 7.33 5.80
N SER A 218 13.19 8.02 6.69
CA SER A 218 14.35 8.82 6.35
C SER A 218 15.63 8.09 6.75
N PRO A 219 16.68 8.11 5.92
CA PRO A 219 18.01 7.81 6.41
C PRO A 219 18.45 8.95 7.35
N ALA A 220 19.13 8.63 8.45
CA ALA A 220 19.70 9.65 9.33
C ALA A 220 20.50 10.69 8.53
N PRO A 221 20.40 11.99 8.86
CA PRO A 221 21.20 13.01 8.20
C PRO A 221 22.69 12.71 8.44
N ASN A 222 23.47 12.61 7.38
CA ASN A 222 24.92 12.51 7.49
C ASN A 222 25.41 13.74 8.28
N ALA A 223 26.05 13.50 9.43
CA ALA A 223 26.81 14.53 10.11
C ALA A 223 27.78 15.13 9.07
N CYS A 224 27.58 16.39 8.71
CA CYS A 224 28.42 17.10 7.76
C CYS A 224 29.88 17.05 8.23
N THR A 225 30.70 16.20 7.62
CA THR A 225 32.15 16.34 7.71
C THR A 225 32.54 17.48 6.78
N TRP A 226 32.62 18.69 7.33
CA TRP A 226 33.32 19.80 6.67
C TRP A 226 34.81 19.49 6.77
N SER A 227 35.47 19.34 5.63
CA SER A 227 36.93 19.35 5.50
C SER A 227 37.36 20.59 4.76
#